data_AF-A0AAW5L6V3-F1
#
_entry.id   AF-A0AAW5L6V3-F1
#
_cell.length_a   1.000
_cell.length_b   1.000
_cell.length_c   1.000
_cell.angle_alpha   90.00
_cell.angle_beta   90.00
_cell.angle_gamma   90.00
#
_symmetry.space_group_name_H-M   'P 1'
#
loop_
_entity.id
_entity.type
_entity.pdbx_description
1 polymer ?
#
loop_
_entity_poly.entity_id
_entity_poly.type
_entity_poly.pdbx_seq_one_letter_code
_entity_poly.pdbx_strand_id
1 'polypeptide(L)' 'KILKDEKVQYKVNNQWLLYAKHQNKGYTKSQTIDVTHSDGSKSVKMNTRWTQKGRLFIHDMLTKRGIIPEMDRKAV' A
#
# COMPACT_ATOMS: atom_id res chain seq x y z
N LYS A 1 6.05 0.23 9.37
CA LYS A 1 7.53 0.19 9.41
C LYS A 1 8.06 -0.90 8.46
N ILE A 2 7.65 -2.16 8.61
CA ILE A 2 8.04 -3.32 7.77
C ILE A 2 8.17 -3.05 6.26
N LEU A 3 7.14 -2.52 5.59
CA LEU A 3 7.21 -2.28 4.13
C LEU A 3 8.27 -1.24 3.71
N LYS A 4 8.61 -0.29 4.59
CA LYS A 4 9.71 0.65 4.35
C LYS A 4 11.06 -0.05 4.51
N ASP A 5 11.17 -0.90 5.52
CA ASP A 5 12.39 -1.62 5.88
C ASP A 5 12.75 -2.65 4.79
N GLU A 6 11.74 -3.33 4.24
CA GLU A 6 11.84 -4.25 3.07
C GLU A 6 12.06 -3.53 1.72
N LYS A 7 12.19 -2.21 1.75
CA LYS A 7 12.29 -1.35 0.57
C LYS A 7 11.14 -1.62 -0.41
N VAL A 8 9.92 -1.83 0.10
CA VAL A 8 8.71 -2.01 -0.72
C VAL A 8 8.11 -0.66 -1.09
N GLN A 9 7.82 0.16 -0.09
CA GLN A 9 7.25 1.50 -0.29
C GLN A 9 7.92 2.55 0.59
N TYR A 10 7.82 3.81 0.18
CA TYR A 10 8.23 4.98 0.94
C TYR A 10 7.21 6.11 0.75
N LYS A 11 7.26 7.15 1.59
CA LYS A 11 6.27 8.24 1.59
C LYS A 11 6.91 9.52 1.06
N VAL A 12 6.28 10.17 0.08
CA VAL A 12 6.66 11.47 -0.51
C VAL A 12 5.42 12.33 -0.62
N ASN A 13 5.47 13.59 -0.15
CA ASN A 13 4.35 14.54 -0.27
C ASN A 13 2.98 13.94 0.14
N ASN A 14 2.96 13.21 1.25
CA ASN A 14 1.79 12.49 1.76
C ASN A 14 1.26 11.32 0.92
N GLN A 15 1.93 10.95 -0.17
CA GLN A 15 1.60 9.79 -0.99
C GLN A 15 2.59 8.64 -0.77
N TRP A 16 2.10 7.40 -0.84
CA TRP A 16 2.96 6.20 -0.82
C TRP A 16 3.42 5.85 -2.24
N LEU A 17 4.72 5.68 -2.42
CA LEU A 17 5.35 5.31 -3.68
C LEU A 17 6.16 4.03 -3.51
N LEU A 18 6.26 3.24 -4.57
CA LEU A 18 7.08 2.04 -4.59
C LEU A 18 8.53 2.39 -4.90
N TYR A 19 9.47 1.69 -4.26
CA TYR A 19 10.88 1.75 -4.67
C TYR A 19 11.02 1.26 -6.12
N ALA A 20 12.02 1.77 -6.83
CA ALA A 20 12.24 1.50 -8.26
C ALA A 20 12.16 0.00 -8.62
N LYS A 21 12.73 -0.88 -7.79
CA LYS A 21 12.68 -2.35 -7.96
C LYS A 21 11.27 -2.96 -8.05
N HIS A 22 10.24 -2.24 -7.59
CA HIS A 22 8.86 -2.70 -7.52
C HIS A 22 7.90 -1.88 -8.36
N GLN A 23 8.37 -0.81 -9.02
CA GLN A 23 7.57 -0.03 -9.94
C GLN A 23 7.21 -0.85 -11.19
N ASN A 24 6.14 -0.46 -11.88
CA ASN A 24 5.64 -1.08 -13.11
C ASN A 24 5.25 -2.56 -13.02
N LYS A 25 5.27 -3.17 -11.83
CA LYS A 25 4.83 -4.57 -11.61
C LYS A 25 3.32 -4.72 -11.41
N GLY A 26 2.56 -3.62 -11.45
CA GLY A 26 1.12 -3.61 -11.26
C GLY A 26 0.67 -3.83 -9.81
N TYR A 27 1.54 -3.57 -8.82
CA TYR A 27 1.22 -3.77 -7.40
C TYR A 27 0.34 -2.66 -6.81
N THR A 28 0.44 -1.45 -7.33
CA THR A 28 -0.34 -0.30 -6.87
C THR A 28 -1.07 0.38 -8.02
N LYS A 29 -2.17 1.05 -7.70
CA LYS A 29 -2.86 2.00 -8.58
C LYS A 29 -3.05 3.33 -7.85
N SER A 30 -2.94 4.41 -8.60
CA SER A 30 -3.27 5.74 -8.11
C SER A 30 -4.78 5.92 -8.16
N GLN A 31 -5.35 6.50 -7.10
CA GLN A 31 -6.76 6.87 -7.03
C GLN A 31 -6.85 8.33 -6.60
N THR A 32 -7.43 9.15 -7.45
CA THR A 32 -7.82 10.52 -7.13
C THR A 32 -9.05 10.47 -6.22
N ILE A 33 -8.99 11.16 -5.08
CA ILE A 33 -10.09 11.29 -4.13
C ILE A 33 -10.44 12.76 -3.91
N ASP A 34 -11.73 13.06 -3.87
CA ASP A 34 -12.22 14.35 -3.42
C ASP A 34 -12.25 14.38 -1.89
N VAL A 35 -11.79 15.49 -1.32
CA VAL A 35 -11.73 15.73 0.12
C VAL A 35 -12.49 17.01 0.39
N THR A 36 -13.61 16.88 1.11
CA THR A 36 -14.34 17.99 1.69
C THR A 36 -13.79 18.28 3.08
N HIS A 37 -13.35 19.52 3.30
CA HIS A 37 -12.84 19.98 4.60
C HIS A 37 -13.97 20.49 5.49
N SER A 38 -13.67 20.68 6.78
CA SER A 38 -14.66 21.13 7.78
C SER A 38 -15.22 22.52 7.52
N ASP A 39 -14.49 23.37 6.81
CA ASP A 39 -14.91 24.71 6.37
C ASP A 39 -15.75 24.70 5.08
N GLY A 40 -16.06 23.50 4.55
CA GLY A 40 -16.80 23.31 3.31
C GLY A 40 -15.96 23.43 2.04
N SER A 41 -14.66 23.75 2.14
CA SER A 41 -13.77 23.80 0.98
C SER A 41 -13.53 22.39 0.40
N LYS A 42 -13.28 22.33 -0.91
CA LYS A 42 -13.00 21.07 -1.64
C LYS A 42 -11.55 21.05 -2.09
N SER A 43 -10.90 19.90 -1.92
CA SER A 43 -9.57 19.65 -2.48
C SER A 43 -9.51 18.26 -3.09
N VAL A 44 -8.59 18.07 -4.03
CA VAL A 44 -8.33 16.78 -4.65
C VAL A 44 -7.03 16.23 -4.09
N LYS A 45 -7.03 14.95 -3.68
CA LYS A 45 -5.81 14.26 -3.21
C LYS A 45 -5.58 12.98 -3.99
N MET A 46 -4.31 12.69 -4.25
CA MET A 46 -3.90 11.43 -4.86
C MET A 46 -3.57 10.40 -3.78
N ASN A 47 -4.30 9.28 -3.78
CA ASN A 47 -4.01 8.14 -2.92
C ASN A 47 -3.38 7.01 -3.72
N THR A 48 -2.57 6.21 -3.05
CA THR A 48 -2.02 4.97 -3.60
C THR A 48 -2.77 3.79 -2.99
N ARG A 49 -3.38 2.95 -3.83
CA ARG A 49 -4.05 1.72 -3.41
C ARG A 49 -3.31 0.49 -3.89
N TRP A 50 -3.28 -0.54 -3.05
CA TRP A 50 -2.77 -1.87 -3.43
C TRP A 50 -3.78 -2.59 -4.32
N THR A 51 -3.29 -3.13 -5.44
CA THR A 51 -4.07 -4.05 -6.28
C THR A 51 -4.19 -5.42 -5.61
N GLN A 52 -5.01 -6.33 -6.14
CA GLN A 52 -5.01 -7.72 -5.68
C GLN A 52 -3.61 -8.36 -5.78
N LYS A 53 -2.92 -8.14 -6.91
CA LYS A 53 -1.53 -8.58 -7.11
C LYS A 53 -0.58 -7.98 -6.07
N GLY A 54 -0.75 -6.71 -5.73
CA GLY A 54 0.04 -6.05 -4.68
C GLY A 54 -0.21 -6.62 -3.29
N ARG A 55 -1.47 -6.95 -2.97
CA ARG A 55 -1.82 -7.62 -1.71
C ARG A 55 -1.17 -8.99 -1.59
N LEU A 56 -1.20 -9.80 -2.66
CA LEU A 56 -0.53 -11.10 -2.69
C LEU A 56 0.99 -10.96 -2.52
N PHE A 57 1.60 -9.96 -3.19
CA PHE A 57 3.02 -9.66 -3.02
C PHE A 57 3.39 -9.33 -1.57
N ILE A 58 2.60 -8.47 -0.90
CA ILE A 58 2.82 -8.16 0.52
C ILE A 58 2.62 -9.40 1.39
N HIS A 59 1.57 -10.18 1.12
CA HIS A 59 1.25 -11.40 1.87
C HIS A 59 2.39 -12.42 1.82
N ASP A 60 2.90 -12.74 0.63
CA ASP A 60 4.04 -13.67 0.44
C ASP A 60 5.31 -13.15 1.16
N MET A 61 5.60 -11.87 1.02
CA MET A 61 6.74 -11.24 1.70
C MET A 61 6.61 -11.29 3.23
N LEU A 62 5.42 -11.05 3.79
CA LEU A 62 5.18 -11.13 5.23
C LEU A 62 5.27 -12.59 5.73
N THR A 63 4.69 -13.52 4.97
CA THR A 63 4.72 -14.96 5.29
C THR A 63 6.16 -15.48 5.32
N LYS A 64 7.01 -15.08 4.37
CA LYS A 64 8.46 -15.40 4.37
C LYS A 64 9.22 -14.87 5.59
N ARG A 65 8.71 -13.82 6.23
CA ARG A 65 9.24 -13.28 7.51
C ARG A 65 8.63 -13.96 8.74
N GLY A 66 7.78 -14.98 8.58
CA GLY A 66 7.04 -15.63 9.67
C GLY A 66 5.84 -14.82 10.18
N ILE A 67 5.44 -13.76 9.47
CA ILE A 67 4.30 -12.92 9.84
C ILE A 67 3.07 -13.39 9.07
N ILE A 68 2.23 -14.18 9.74
CA ILE A 68 1.01 -14.74 9.16
C ILE A 68 -0.19 -13.86 9.54
N PRO A 69 -1.07 -13.51 8.59
CA PRO A 69 -2.32 -12.82 8.89
C PRO A 69 -3.20 -13.61 9.87
N GLU A 70 -3.87 -12.92 10.77
CA GLU A 70 -4.73 -13.55 11.79
C GLU A 70 -5.85 -14.42 11.17
N MET A 71 -6.38 -14.02 10.01
CA MET A 71 -7.38 -14.80 9.29
C MET A 71 -6.86 -16.16 8.83
N ASP A 72 -5.59 -16.25 8.46
CA ASP A 72 -4.97 -17.47 7.96
C ASP A 72 -4.55 -18.40 9.11
N ARG A 73 -4.36 -17.86 10.33
CA ARG A 73 -4.04 -18.67 11.52
C ARG A 73 -5.17 -19.58 11.98
N LYS A 74 -6.42 -19.23 11.67
CA LYS A 74 -7.60 -20.02 12.04
C LYS A 74 -7.97 -21.09 11.01
N ALA A 75 -7.32 -21.06 9.84
CA ALA A 75 -7.54 -22.02 8.76
C ALA A 75 -6.55 -23.19 8.78
N VAL A 76 -5.67 -23.24 9.80
CA VAL A 76 -4.72 -24.33 10.10
C VAL A 76 -5.22 -25.04 11.36
#